data_AF-A0A9E4CL36-F1
#
_entry.id   AF-A0A9E4CL36-F1
#
_cell.length_a   1.000
_cell.length_b   1.000
_cell.length_c   1.000
_cell.angle_alpha   90.00
_cell.angle_beta   90.00
_cell.angle_gamma   90.00
#
_symmetry.space_group_name_H-M   'P 1'
#
loop_
_entity.id
_entity.type
_entity.pdbx_description
1 polymer ?
#
loop_
_entity_poly.entity_id
_entity_poly.type
_entity_poly.pdbx_seq_one_letter_code
_entity_poly.pdbx_strand_id
1 'polypeptide(L)'
;MIQEKIDQAIGILQEKNIDAWMTFGRETATMRDPMLDFIAGMDFTWQTALIITAKGDAIAIVGQYDVANLETRGNYREIIGYVESIREDLRRVLARLDPRQIAVNYSLSSPTADGLSAGMYMNLQE
;
A
#
# COMPACT_ATOMS: atom_id res chain seq x y z
N MET A 1 15.15 -7.19 -6.55
CA MET A 1 14.92 -5.73 -6.66
C MET A 1 13.70 -5.23 -5.88
N ILE A 2 12.45 -5.60 -6.22
CA ILE A 2 11.26 -5.10 -5.46
C ILE A 2 11.31 -5.55 -3.98
N GLN A 3 11.66 -6.82 -3.72
CA GLN A 3 11.82 -7.29 -2.33
C GLN A 3 12.85 -6.46 -1.54
N GLU A 4 14.01 -6.16 -2.14
CA GLU A 4 15.02 -5.31 -1.50
C GLU A 4 14.50 -3.90 -1.22
N LYS A 5 13.59 -3.37 -2.05
CA LYS A 5 12.94 -2.06 -1.81
C LYS A 5 11.95 -2.11 -0.66
N ILE A 6 11.19 -3.19 -0.54
CA ILE A 6 10.33 -3.43 0.63
C ILE A 6 11.19 -3.54 1.89
N ASP A 7 12.29 -4.30 1.85
CA ASP A 7 13.21 -4.45 2.98
C ASP A 7 13.86 -3.11 3.37
N GLN A 8 14.24 -2.29 2.39
CA GLN A 8 14.71 -0.91 2.61
C GLN A 8 13.63 -0.05 3.28
N ALA A 9 12.38 -0.13 2.83
CA ALA A 9 11.28 0.61 3.42
C ALA A 9 11.04 0.22 4.88
N ILE A 10 11.09 -1.08 5.21
CA ILE A 10 10.99 -1.57 6.59
C ILE A 10 12.07 -0.93 7.48
N GLY A 11 13.33 -0.90 7.01
CA GLY A 11 14.42 -0.24 7.74
C GLY A 11 14.19 1.26 7.97
N ILE A 12 13.68 1.97 6.97
CA ILE A 12 13.36 3.40 7.08
C ILE A 12 12.23 3.64 8.08
N LEU A 13 11.21 2.78 8.11
CA LEU A 13 10.11 2.87 9.08
C LEU A 13 10.61 2.73 10.51
N GLN A 14 11.51 1.76 10.74
CA GLN A 14 12.17 1.57 12.03
C GLN A 14 13.00 2.80 12.43
N GLU A 15 13.83 3.33 11.51
CA GLU A 15 14.64 4.53 11.75
C GLU A 15 13.80 5.75 12.11
N LYS A 16 12.65 5.93 11.43
CA LYS A 16 11.77 7.08 11.61
C LYS A 16 10.74 6.91 12.72
N ASN A 17 10.69 5.76 13.39
CA ASN A 17 9.67 5.41 14.39
C ASN A 17 8.23 5.52 13.83
N ILE A 18 8.01 5.07 12.60
CA ILE A 18 6.69 5.01 11.95
C ILE A 18 6.24 3.55 11.92
N ASP A 19 5.01 3.25 12.35
CA ASP A 19 4.58 1.85 12.49
C ASP A 19 4.27 1.18 11.14
N ALA A 20 3.68 1.93 10.21
CA ALA A 20 3.32 1.43 8.89
C ALA A 20 3.45 2.52 7.81
N TRP A 21 3.70 2.08 6.58
CA TRP A 21 3.54 2.88 5.37
C TRP A 21 2.50 2.24 4.47
N MET A 22 1.54 3.04 4.05
CA MET A 22 0.45 2.61 3.19
C MET A 22 0.45 3.40 1.88
N THR A 23 0.62 2.68 0.78
CA THR A 23 0.32 3.19 -0.56
C THR A 23 -1.14 2.88 -0.88
N PHE A 24 -1.96 3.92 -1.08
CA PHE A 24 -3.40 3.80 -1.28
C PHE A 24 -3.85 4.51 -2.55
N GLY A 25 -4.48 3.77 -3.46
CA GLY A 25 -4.85 4.28 -4.78
C GLY A 25 -5.99 3.50 -5.42
N ARG A 26 -6.45 3.94 -6.59
CA ARG A 26 -7.44 3.26 -7.45
C ARG A 26 -7.15 3.57 -8.90
N GLU A 27 -7.51 2.67 -9.81
CA GLU A 27 -7.31 2.87 -11.26
C GLU A 27 -5.91 3.41 -11.58
N THR A 28 -4.86 2.76 -11.05
CA THR A 28 -3.51 3.34 -10.98
C THR A 28 -2.83 3.43 -12.34
N ALA A 29 -3.37 2.75 -13.36
CA ALA A 29 -2.99 2.96 -14.75
C ALA A 29 -3.39 4.35 -15.27
N THR A 30 -4.49 4.93 -14.77
CA THR A 30 -4.97 6.27 -15.11
C THR A 30 -4.31 7.33 -14.24
N MET A 31 -4.27 7.09 -12.93
CA MET A 31 -3.67 8.00 -11.95
C MET A 31 -2.67 7.24 -11.08
N ARG A 32 -1.41 7.26 -11.54
CA ARG A 32 -0.34 6.43 -10.99
C ARG A 32 0.23 7.04 -9.71
N ASP A 33 0.45 6.19 -8.72
CA ASP A 33 1.39 6.48 -7.64
C ASP A 33 2.79 5.99 -8.08
N PRO A 34 3.79 6.87 -8.23
CA PRO A 34 5.13 6.48 -8.67
C PRO A 34 5.81 5.44 -7.79
N MET A 35 5.38 5.28 -6.52
CA MET A 35 5.94 4.27 -5.62
C MET A 35 5.60 2.85 -6.05
N LEU A 36 4.55 2.64 -6.84
CA LEU A 36 4.18 1.31 -7.33
C LEU A 36 5.30 0.65 -8.13
N ASP A 37 6.13 1.41 -8.86
CA ASP A 37 7.27 0.86 -9.60
C ASP A 37 8.30 0.18 -8.69
N PHE A 38 8.41 0.68 -7.45
CA PHE A 38 9.40 0.20 -6.49
C PHE A 38 8.86 -0.90 -5.58
N ILE A 39 7.56 -0.88 -5.27
CA ILE A 39 6.97 -1.76 -4.26
C ILE A 39 6.01 -2.82 -4.80
N ALA A 40 5.56 -2.73 -6.06
CA ALA A 40 4.64 -3.70 -6.66
C ALA A 40 5.02 -4.11 -8.10
N GLY A 41 5.54 -3.16 -8.89
CA GLY A 41 5.88 -3.34 -10.30
C GLY A 41 4.66 -3.64 -11.18
N MET A 42 3.46 -3.22 -10.76
CA MET A 42 2.21 -3.37 -11.49
C MET A 42 1.22 -2.27 -11.11
N ASP A 43 0.21 -2.13 -11.96
CA ASP A 43 -0.95 -1.27 -11.73
C ASP A 43 -2.15 -2.07 -11.22
N PHE A 44 -3.08 -1.37 -10.59
CA PHE A 44 -4.28 -1.94 -10.00
C PHE A 44 -5.53 -1.25 -10.57
N THR A 45 -6.57 -2.05 -10.80
CA THR A 45 -7.82 -1.54 -11.37
C THR A 45 -8.71 -0.92 -10.29
N TRP A 46 -8.86 -1.62 -9.16
CA TRP A 46 -9.74 -1.20 -8.07
C TRP A 46 -8.96 -0.51 -6.94
N GLN A 47 -9.68 -0.05 -5.91
CA GLN A 47 -9.03 0.48 -4.71
C GLN A 47 -8.02 -0.54 -4.17
N THR A 48 -6.83 -0.07 -3.87
CA THR A 48 -5.72 -0.93 -3.45
C THR A 48 -5.01 -0.29 -2.28
N ALA A 49 -4.71 -1.09 -1.27
CA ALA A 49 -3.86 -0.71 -0.14
C ALA A 49 -2.68 -1.67 -0.07
N LEU A 50 -1.47 -1.15 -0.26
CA LEU A 50 -0.22 -1.87 -0.03
C LEU A 50 0.38 -1.34 1.28
N ILE A 51 0.48 -2.21 2.27
CA ILE A 51 0.88 -1.87 3.64
C ILE A 51 2.19 -2.57 3.96
N ILE A 52 3.20 -1.79 4.29
CA ILE A 52 4.51 -2.26 4.77
C ILE A 52 4.66 -1.80 6.23
N THR A 53 5.01 -2.71 7.14
CA THR A 53 5.11 -2.40 8.57
C THR A 53 6.56 -2.37 9.04
N ALA A 54 6.86 -1.58 10.07
CA ALA A 54 8.18 -1.60 10.72
C ALA A 54 8.53 -2.97 11.32
N LYS A 55 7.54 -3.84 11.56
CA LYS A 55 7.71 -5.21 12.06
C LYS A 55 8.15 -6.20 10.96
N GLY A 56 8.13 -5.76 9.70
CA GLY A 56 8.55 -6.56 8.55
C GLY A 56 7.41 -7.24 7.78
N ASP A 57 6.16 -6.87 8.04
CA ASP A 57 5.03 -7.38 7.28
C ASP A 57 4.84 -6.57 5.99
N ALA A 58 4.52 -7.28 4.91
CA ALA A 58 4.10 -6.71 3.64
C ALA A 58 2.75 -7.33 3.25
N ILE A 59 1.69 -6.53 3.33
CA ILE A 59 0.29 -6.93 3.18
C ILE A 59 -0.30 -6.15 2.01
N ALA A 60 -1.03 -6.82 1.12
CA ALA A 60 -1.74 -6.19 0.02
C ALA A 60 -3.23 -6.50 0.12
N ILE A 61 -4.05 -5.45 -0.04
CA ILE A 61 -5.50 -5.58 -0.15
C ILE A 61 -5.88 -5.06 -1.53
N VAL A 62 -6.37 -5.95 -2.38
CA VAL A 62 -6.53 -5.71 -3.82
C VAL A 62 -7.86 -6.27 -4.33
N GLY A 63 -8.32 -5.81 -5.48
CA GLY A 63 -9.45 -6.44 -6.16
C GLY A 63 -9.13 -7.90 -6.52
N GLN A 64 -10.14 -8.77 -6.48
CA GLN A 64 -9.98 -10.23 -6.65
C GLN A 64 -9.20 -10.62 -7.92
N TYR A 65 -9.30 -9.84 -8.99
CA TYR A 65 -8.61 -10.10 -10.26
C TYR A 65 -7.10 -9.80 -10.24
N ASP A 66 -6.63 -9.01 -9.27
CA ASP A 66 -5.20 -8.65 -9.15
C ASP A 66 -4.42 -9.64 -8.27
N VAL A 67 -5.11 -10.50 -7.50
CA VAL A 67 -4.51 -11.44 -6.53
C VAL A 67 -3.47 -12.35 -7.18
N ALA A 68 -3.83 -13.06 -8.25
CA ALA A 68 -2.95 -14.05 -8.87
C ALA A 68 -1.67 -13.42 -9.44
N ASN A 69 -1.77 -12.20 -9.98
CA ASN A 69 -0.62 -11.45 -10.50
C ASN A 69 0.33 -11.02 -9.38
N LEU A 70 -0.22 -10.61 -8.24
CA LEU A 70 0.59 -10.24 -7.09
C LEU A 70 1.23 -11.46 -6.41
N GLU A 71 0.51 -12.59 -6.33
CA GLU A 71 1.04 -13.86 -5.82
C GLU A 71 2.23 -14.35 -6.64
N THR A 72 2.14 -14.27 -7.98
CA THR A 72 3.24 -14.69 -8.88
C THR A 72 4.51 -13.87 -8.72
N ARG A 73 4.40 -12.64 -8.20
CA ARG A 73 5.56 -11.77 -7.90
C ARG A 73 6.22 -12.12 -6.57
N GLY A 74 5.45 -12.64 -5.61
CA GLY A 74 5.96 -13.14 -4.34
C GLY A 74 6.49 -12.07 -3.36
N ASN A 75 6.22 -10.78 -3.61
CA ASN A 75 6.71 -9.68 -2.79
C ASN A 75 5.83 -9.38 -1.56
N TYR A 76 4.55 -9.74 -1.62
CA TYR A 76 3.60 -9.59 -0.52
C TYR A 76 3.25 -10.97 0.01
N ARG A 77 3.48 -11.20 1.30
CA ARG A 77 3.24 -12.50 1.94
C ARG A 77 1.77 -12.73 2.28
N GLU A 78 1.04 -11.64 2.50
CA GLU A 78 -0.39 -11.66 2.75
C GLU A 78 -1.08 -10.84 1.66
N ILE A 79 -1.95 -11.51 0.89
CA ILE A 79 -2.71 -10.89 -0.19
C ILE A 79 -4.18 -11.16 0.08
N ILE A 80 -4.96 -10.09 0.25
CA ILE A 80 -6.38 -10.14 0.57
C ILE A 80 -7.14 -9.63 -0.66
N GLY A 81 -7.85 -10.54 -1.32
CA GLY A 81 -8.74 -10.22 -2.44
C GLY A 81 -10.13 -9.82 -1.97
N TYR A 82 -10.72 -8.82 -2.60
CA TYR A 82 -12.12 -8.44 -2.38
C TYR A 82 -12.90 -8.33 -3.69
N VAL A 83 -14.24 -8.45 -3.61
CA VAL A 83 -15.16 -8.36 -4.77
C VAL A 83 -15.93 -7.04 -4.79
N GLU A 84 -16.44 -6.58 -3.64
CA GLU A 84 -17.32 -5.40 -3.58
C GLU A 84 -16.62 -4.14 -3.04
N SER A 85 -15.92 -4.25 -1.91
CA SER A 85 -15.29 -3.11 -1.25
C SER A 85 -14.05 -3.50 -0.45
N ILE A 86 -13.05 -2.63 -0.48
CA ILE A 86 -11.81 -2.74 0.32
C ILE A 86 -12.03 -2.41 1.81
N ARG A 87 -13.14 -1.73 2.15
CA ARG A 87 -13.33 -1.05 3.44
C ARG A 87 -13.20 -1.98 4.65
N GLU A 88 -13.89 -3.11 4.63
CA GLU A 88 -13.93 -4.04 5.77
C GLU A 88 -12.60 -4.77 5.94
N ASP A 89 -11.97 -5.17 4.82
CA ASP A 89 -10.63 -5.75 4.82
C ASP A 89 -9.58 -4.79 5.38
N LEU A 90 -9.59 -3.54 4.91
CA LEU A 90 -8.66 -2.51 5.37
C LEU A 90 -8.83 -2.25 6.87
N ARG A 91 -10.06 -2.09 7.35
CA ARG A 91 -10.33 -1.89 8.79
C ARG A 91 -9.86 -3.07 9.62
N ARG A 92 -10.13 -4.31 9.19
CA ARG A 92 -9.67 -5.52 9.87
C ARG A 92 -8.15 -5.60 9.94
N VAL A 93 -7.46 -5.31 8.84
CA VAL A 93 -5.98 -5.31 8.81
C VAL A 93 -5.43 -4.23 9.73
N LEU A 94 -5.92 -3.00 9.65
CA LEU A 94 -5.44 -1.90 10.49
C LEU A 94 -5.74 -2.16 11.98
N ALA A 95 -6.90 -2.71 12.33
CA ALA A 95 -7.22 -3.09 13.70
C ALA A 95 -6.32 -4.22 14.23
N ARG A 96 -5.93 -5.18 13.39
CA ARG A 96 -4.97 -6.23 13.75
C ARG A 96 -3.55 -5.70 13.94
N LEU A 97 -3.13 -4.76 13.08
CA LEU A 97 -1.79 -4.16 13.13
C LEU A 97 -1.65 -3.17 14.30
N ASP A 98 -2.75 -2.50 14.66
CA ASP A 98 -2.85 -1.46 15.69
C ASP A 98 -1.73 -0.38 15.59
N PRO A 99 -1.53 0.24 14.41
CA PRO A 99 -0.49 1.24 14.23
C PRO A 99 -0.88 2.56 14.90
N ARG A 100 0.07 3.19 15.60
CA ARG A 100 -0.10 4.56 16.13
C ARG A 100 0.14 5.60 15.04
N GLN A 101 1.00 5.29 14.08
CA GLN A 101 1.31 6.17 12.95
C GLN A 101 1.38 5.41 11.63
N ILE A 102 0.66 5.93 10.63
CA ILE A 102 0.68 5.43 9.26
C ILE A 102 1.17 6.55 8.34
N ALA A 103 2.27 6.32 7.63
CA ALA A 103 2.72 7.18 6.54
C ALA A 103 1.92 6.89 5.26
N VAL A 104 1.66 7.92 4.47
CA VAL A 104 0.97 7.83 3.17
C VAL A 104 1.66 8.74 2.13
N ASN A 105 1.41 8.51 0.84
CA ASN A 105 2.14 9.16 -0.26
C ASN A 105 1.56 10.53 -0.63
N TYR A 106 1.72 11.51 0.26
CA TYR A 106 1.43 12.92 -0.01
C TYR A 106 2.66 13.78 0.28
N SER A 107 3.09 14.59 -0.69
CA SER A 107 4.32 15.39 -0.54
C SER A 107 4.30 16.67 -1.36
N LEU A 108 4.56 17.80 -0.69
CA LEU A 108 4.65 19.11 -1.34
C LEU A 108 5.92 19.30 -2.18
N SER A 109 6.94 18.47 -1.98
CA SER A 109 8.27 18.67 -2.55
C SER A 109 8.83 17.46 -3.31
N SER A 110 8.15 16.31 -3.26
CA SER A 110 8.61 15.09 -3.91
C SER A 110 7.50 14.48 -4.77
N PRO A 111 7.57 14.63 -6.10
CA PRO A 111 6.58 14.04 -7.02
C PRO A 111 6.51 12.51 -6.91
N THR A 112 7.62 11.88 -6.57
CA THR A 112 7.69 10.43 -6.38
C THR A 112 6.97 9.95 -5.12
N ALA A 113 6.63 10.85 -4.20
CA ALA A 113 5.91 10.56 -2.97
C ALA A 113 4.58 11.35 -2.87
N ASP A 114 4.00 11.72 -4.01
CA ASP A 114 2.75 12.51 -4.12
C ASP A 114 1.70 11.80 -4.98
N GLY A 115 1.57 10.48 -4.81
CA GLY A 115 0.63 9.64 -5.56
C GLY A 115 -0.77 9.54 -4.95
N LEU A 116 -0.94 9.94 -3.69
CA LEU A 116 -2.23 9.89 -3.01
C LEU A 116 -3.11 11.07 -3.42
N SER A 117 -4.03 10.83 -4.35
CA SER A 117 -5.00 11.85 -4.75
C SER A 117 -5.87 12.35 -3.59
N ALA A 118 -6.31 13.60 -3.68
CA ALA A 118 -7.13 14.24 -2.65
C ALA A 118 -8.42 13.46 -2.31
N GLY A 119 -9.11 12.90 -3.30
CA GLY A 119 -10.31 12.10 -3.07
C GLY A 119 -10.02 10.78 -2.34
N MET A 120 -8.87 10.16 -2.62
CA MET A 120 -8.45 8.96 -1.90
C MET A 120 -8.00 9.27 -0.46
N TYR A 121 -7.38 10.44 -0.23
CA TYR A 121 -7.09 10.92 1.12
C TYR A 121 -8.38 11.14 1.93
N MET A 122 -9.41 11.78 1.34
CA MET A 122 -10.71 11.96 2.00
C MET A 122 -11.36 10.63 2.36
N ASN A 123 -11.31 9.64 1.47
CA ASN A 123 -11.82 8.29 1.77
C ASN A 123 -11.16 7.63 3.00
N LEU A 124 -9.89 7.94 3.29
CA LEU A 124 -9.20 7.42 4.47
C LEU A 124 -9.66 8.09 5.78
N GLN A 125 -10.27 9.27 5.70
CA GLN A 125 -10.75 10.02 6.85
C GLN A 125 -12.23 9.69 7.20
N GLU A 126 -12.92 8.91 6.37
CA GLU A 126 -14.32 8.48 6.53
C GLU A 126 -14.49 7.07 7.12
#